data_AF-A0A453JYY7-F1
#
_entry.id   AF-A0A453JYY7-F1
#
_cell.length_a   1.000
_cell.length_b   1.000
_cell.length_c   1.000
_cell.angle_alpha   90.00
_cell.angle_beta   90.00
_cell.angle_gamma   90.00
#
_symmetry.space_group_name_H-M   'P 1'
#
loop_
_entity.id
_entity.type
_entity.pdbx_description
1 polymer ?
#
loop_
_entity_poly.entity_id
_entity_poly.type
_entity_poly.pdbx_seq_one_letter_code
_entity_poly.pdbx_strand_id
1 'polypeptide(L)'
;MLLISFLETASRESVEDALAHLQKLIIHYSSFIVQATSGCCLDHMDSLYSHASVIRFPSIDDFKLFKESTEYKDMWTSKFHPVTERCLELHFVVDPVGNQLM
;
A
#
# COMPACT_ATOMS: atom_id res chain seq x y z
N MET A 1 2.36 6.29 -0.78
CA MET A 1 3.35 5.20 -0.70
C MET A 1 3.16 4.47 0.60
N LEU A 2 3.16 3.14 0.56
CA LEU A 2 3.08 2.23 1.69
C LEU A 2 4.38 1.44 1.73
N LEU A 3 5.09 1.47 2.85
CA LEU A 3 6.22 0.58 3.13
C LEU A 3 5.82 -0.34 4.27
N ILE A 4 6.13 -1.63 4.16
CA ILE A 4 5.68 -2.62 5.13
C ILE A 4 6.73 -3.71 5.37
N SER A 5 6.85 -4.14 6.62
CA SER A 5 7.49 -5.40 7.02
C SER A 5 6.45 -6.31 7.68
N PHE A 6 6.61 -7.61 7.47
CA PHE A 6 5.75 -8.63 8.05
C PHE A 6 6.45 -9.28 9.24
N LEU A 7 5.67 -9.78 10.21
CA LEU A 7 6.18 -10.52 11.35
C LEU A 7 6.96 -11.75 10.87
N GLU A 8 8.10 -12.04 11.50
CA GLU A 8 8.87 -13.26 11.23
C GLU A 8 8.04 -14.53 11.46
N THR A 9 7.05 -14.46 12.35
CA THR A 9 6.12 -15.55 12.67
C THR A 9 4.93 -15.63 11.72
N ALA A 10 4.73 -14.65 10.83
CA ALA A 10 3.65 -14.69 9.86
C ALA A 10 3.90 -15.79 8.83
N SER A 11 2.87 -16.59 8.55
CA SER A 11 2.97 -17.60 7.51
C SER A 11 3.05 -16.93 6.13
N ARG A 12 3.80 -17.55 5.22
CA ARG A 12 3.90 -17.09 3.83
C ARG A 12 2.52 -16.97 3.16
N GLU A 13 1.63 -17.92 3.42
CA GLU A 13 0.26 -17.91 2.88
C GLU A 13 -0.54 -16.71 3.38
N SER A 14 -0.43 -16.36 4.66
CA SER A 14 -1.11 -15.19 5.23
C SER A 14 -0.61 -13.87 4.62
N VAL A 15 0.70 -13.78 4.37
CA VAL A 15 1.31 -12.62 3.70
C VAL A 15 0.84 -12.53 2.24
N GLU A 16 0.91 -13.63 1.49
CA GLU A 16 0.46 -13.69 0.10
C GLU A 16 -1.05 -13.38 -0.02
N ASP A 17 -1.87 -13.86 0.93
CA ASP A 17 -3.30 -13.55 0.98
C ASP A 17 -3.55 -12.05 1.22
N ALA A 18 -2.81 -11.41 2.14
CA ALA A 18 -2.93 -9.97 2.36
C ALA A 18 -2.55 -9.16 1.11
N LEU A 19 -1.45 -9.51 0.45
CA LEU A 19 -1.02 -8.88 -0.80
C LEU A 19 -2.03 -9.08 -1.93
N ALA A 20 -2.62 -10.28 -2.04
CA ALA A 20 -3.65 -10.58 -3.03
C ALA A 20 -4.94 -9.76 -2.77
N HIS A 21 -5.31 -9.55 -1.50
CA HIS A 21 -6.45 -8.69 -1.17
C HIS A 21 -6.19 -7.22 -1.53
N LEU A 22 -4.98 -6.69 -1.30
CA LEU A 22 -4.61 -5.36 -1.77
C LEU A 22 -4.71 -5.24 -3.29
N GLN A 23 -4.24 -6.25 -4.02
CA GLN A 23 -4.36 -6.27 -5.48
C GLN A 23 -5.81 -6.31 -5.95
N LYS A 24 -6.67 -7.13 -5.32
CA LYS A 24 -8.11 -7.17 -5.61
C LYS A 24 -8.76 -5.81 -5.37
N LEU A 25 -8.40 -5.14 -4.27
CA LEU A 25 -8.91 -3.82 -3.92
C LEU A 25 -8.50 -2.78 -4.97
N ILE A 26 -7.24 -2.79 -5.39
CA ILE A 26 -6.72 -1.91 -6.46
C ILE A 26 -7.50 -2.11 -7.77
N ILE A 27 -7.79 -3.36 -8.15
CA ILE A 27 -8.59 -3.68 -9.34
C ILE A 27 -10.03 -3.17 -9.18
N HIS A 28 -10.63 -3.38 -8.01
CA HIS A 28 -12.00 -2.95 -7.69
C HIS A 28 -12.15 -1.43 -7.80
N TYR A 29 -11.17 -0.66 -7.32
CA TYR A 29 -11.15 0.81 -7.39
C TYR A 29 -10.37 1.36 -8.58
N SER A 30 -10.19 0.57 -9.66
CA SER A 30 -9.39 0.97 -10.82
C SER A 30 -9.87 2.27 -11.49
N SER A 31 -11.16 2.63 -11.38
CA SER A 31 -11.68 3.92 -11.85
C SER A 31 -11.14 5.13 -11.10
N PHE A 32 -10.69 4.94 -9.86
CA PHE A 32 -10.16 5.99 -8.97
C PHE A 32 -8.63 6.01 -8.95
N ILE A 33 -7.97 5.06 -9.63
CA ILE A 33 -6.53 4.85 -9.56
C ILE A 33 -5.90 5.08 -10.93
N VAL A 34 -4.95 6.01 -11.00
CA VAL A 34 -4.16 6.28 -12.21
C VAL A 34 -3.12 5.19 -12.42
N GLN A 35 -2.44 4.80 -11.34
CA GLN A 35 -1.38 3.80 -11.38
C GLN A 35 -1.22 3.17 -10.00
N ALA A 36 -1.05 1.85 -9.96
CA ALA A 36 -0.69 1.14 -8.75
C ALA A 36 0.43 0.15 -9.05
N THR A 37 1.47 0.15 -8.21
CA THR A 37 2.61 -0.75 -8.33
C THR A 37 3.02 -1.23 -6.94
N SER A 38 3.24 -2.53 -6.79
CA SER A 38 3.71 -3.16 -5.55
C SER A 38 4.92 -4.03 -5.85
N GLY A 39 5.83 -4.15 -4.88
CA GLY A 39 7.03 -4.97 -5.01
C GLY A 39 7.66 -5.30 -3.67
N CYS A 40 8.62 -6.23 -3.68
CA CYS A 40 9.45 -6.58 -2.54
C CYS A 40 10.87 -6.04 -2.71
N CYS A 41 11.55 -5.78 -1.59
CA CYS A 41 12.95 -5.42 -1.56
C CYS A 41 13.81 -6.60 -2.01
N LEU A 42 14.73 -6.36 -2.93
CA LEU A 42 15.70 -7.39 -3.38
C LEU A 42 16.79 -7.59 -2.33
N ASP A 43 17.20 -6.51 -1.66
CA ASP A 43 18.19 -6.55 -0.59
C ASP A 43 17.49 -6.74 0.77
N HIS A 44 17.76 -7.90 1.39
CA HIS A 44 17.12 -8.32 2.64
C HIS A 44 17.93 -7.93 3.88
N MET A 45 19.15 -7.38 3.73
CA MET A 45 20.08 -7.25 4.86
C MET A 45 20.05 -5.89 5.55
N ASP A 46 19.59 -4.81 4.89
CA ASP A 46 19.66 -3.45 5.44
C ASP A 46 18.35 -2.64 5.40
N SER A 47 17.25 -3.19 4.86
CA SER A 47 15.98 -2.47 4.80
C SER A 47 15.07 -2.81 5.98
N LEU A 48 14.62 -1.80 6.71
CA LEU A 48 13.60 -1.93 7.78
C LEU A 48 12.22 -2.36 7.25
N TYR A 49 12.02 -2.32 5.92
CA TYR A 49 10.79 -2.68 5.23
C TYR A 49 11.09 -3.73 4.16
N SER A 50 10.21 -4.73 4.02
CA SER A 50 10.40 -5.81 3.04
C SER A 50 9.61 -5.59 1.75
N HIS A 51 8.53 -4.79 1.80
CA HIS A 51 7.67 -4.53 0.65
C HIS A 51 7.31 -3.05 0.54
N ALA A 52 7.02 -2.63 -0.69
CA ALA A 52 6.56 -1.29 -1.00
C ALA A 52 5.34 -1.36 -1.94
N SER A 53 4.40 -0.43 -1.76
CA SER A 53 3.31 -0.17 -2.70
C SER A 53 3.14 1.33 -2.93
N VAL A 54 2.92 1.70 -4.19
CA VAL A 54 2.66 3.07 -4.61
C VAL A 54 1.38 3.06 -5.42
N ILE A 55 0.39 3.82 -4.94
CA ILE A 55 -0.89 4.04 -5.61
C ILE A 55 -1.00 5.54 -5.89
N ARG A 56 -1.27 5.90 -7.15
CA ARG A 56 -1.51 7.26 -7.62
C ARG A 56 -2.99 7.44 -7.90
N PHE A 57 -3.52 8.55 -7.40
CA PHE A 57 -4.91 8.94 -7.56
C PHE A 57 -4.96 10.22 -8.42
N PRO A 58 -6.03 10.44 -9.21
CA PRO A 58 -6.16 11.63 -10.03
C PRO A 58 -6.48 12.88 -9.19
N SER A 59 -7.06 12.71 -8.00
CA SER A 59 -7.31 13.79 -7.05
C SER A 59 -7.16 13.34 -5.59
N ILE A 60 -7.11 14.32 -4.68
CA ILE A 60 -7.13 14.08 -3.24
C ILE A 60 -8.45 13.45 -2.80
N ASP A 61 -9.56 13.79 -3.46
CA ASP A 61 -10.88 13.28 -3.09
C ASP A 61 -11.04 11.81 -3.46
N ASP A 62 -10.51 11.38 -4.62
CA ASP A 62 -10.46 9.96 -5.00
C ASP A 62 -9.61 9.14 -4.03
N PHE A 63 -8.48 9.70 -3.59
CA PHE A 63 -7.65 9.10 -2.55
C PHE A 63 -8.41 8.94 -1.23
N LYS A 64 -9.15 9.96 -0.79
CA LYS A 64 -9.96 9.89 0.43
C LYS A 64 -11.06 8.84 0.32
N LEU A 65 -11.80 8.82 -0.79
CA LEU A 65 -12.84 7.82 -1.04
C LEU A 65 -12.28 6.40 -0.98
N PHE A 66 -11.13 6.16 -1.58
CA PHE A 66 -10.46 4.86 -1.50
C PHE A 66 -10.08 4.50 -0.06
N LYS A 67 -9.42 5.40 0.69
CA LYS A 67 -8.94 5.16 2.05
C LYS A 67 -10.08 5.03 3.08
N GLU A 68 -11.18 5.74 2.87
CA GLU A 68 -12.33 5.75 3.76
C GLU A 68 -13.31 4.60 3.49
N SER A 69 -13.14 3.89 2.37
CA SER A 69 -13.94 2.71 2.02
C SER A 69 -13.90 1.63 3.11
N THR A 70 -15.03 0.94 3.25
CA THR A 70 -15.16 -0.20 4.16
C THR A 70 -14.19 -1.31 3.77
N GLU A 71 -14.06 -1.56 2.47
CA GLU A 71 -13.23 -2.59 1.87
C GLU A 71 -11.74 -2.39 2.19
N TYR A 72 -11.25 -1.14 2.13
CA TYR A 72 -9.87 -0.82 2.53
C TYR A 72 -9.65 -1.03 4.03
N LYS A 73 -10.58 -0.56 4.87
CA LYS A 73 -10.49 -0.70 6.33
C LYS A 73 -10.59 -2.17 6.78
N ASP A 74 -11.47 -2.94 6.15
CA ASP A 74 -11.66 -4.36 6.41
C ASP A 74 -10.44 -5.17 5.98
N MET A 75 -9.85 -4.85 4.82
CA MET A 75 -8.58 -5.46 4.39
C MET A 75 -7.47 -5.19 5.42
N TRP A 76 -7.33 -3.95 5.90
CA TRP A 76 -6.33 -3.63 6.92
C TRP A 76 -6.52 -4.41 8.20
N THR A 77 -7.74 -4.40 8.75
CA THR A 77 -8.06 -5.06 10.02
C THR A 77 -7.97 -6.58 9.95
N SER A 78 -8.46 -7.19 8.87
CA SER A 78 -8.55 -8.66 8.76
C SER A 78 -7.31 -9.31 8.16
N LYS A 79 -6.60 -8.62 7.26
CA LYS A 79 -5.49 -9.22 6.49
C LYS A 79 -4.14 -8.67 6.89
N PHE A 80 -3.98 -7.35 6.94
CA PHE A 80 -2.65 -6.75 7.16
C PHE A 80 -2.27 -6.66 8.64
N HIS A 81 -3.12 -6.13 9.52
CA HIS A 81 -2.81 -5.98 10.95
C HIS A 81 -2.29 -7.27 11.61
N PRO A 82 -2.84 -8.47 11.34
CA PRO A 82 -2.37 -9.71 11.98
C PRO A 82 -0.96 -10.14 11.57
N VAL A 83 -0.47 -9.70 10.40
CA VAL A 83 0.80 -10.15 9.82
C VAL A 83 1.86 -9.05 9.77
N THR A 84 1.48 -7.79 10.04
CA THR A 84 2.36 -6.63 9.91
C THR A 84 3.21 -6.46 11.16
N GLU A 85 4.53 -6.36 10.99
CA GLU A 85 5.43 -5.95 12.06
C GLU A 85 5.56 -4.43 12.08
N ARG A 86 5.79 -3.81 10.92
CA ARG A 86 5.95 -2.37 10.76
C ARG A 86 5.29 -1.89 9.48
N CYS A 87 4.72 -0.70 9.55
CA CYS A 87 4.10 -0.04 8.41
C CYS A 87 4.44 1.45 8.43
N LEU A 88 4.70 2.02 7.26
CA LEU A 88 4.80 3.45 7.04
C LEU A 88 3.91 3.84 5.86
N GLU A 89 2.91 4.66 6.13
CA GLU A 89 2.06 5.29 5.13
C GLU A 89 2.50 6.75 4.91
N LEU A 90 2.87 7.07 3.68
CA LEU A 90 3.24 8.41 3.25
C LEU A 90 2.29 8.86 2.15
N HIS A 91 1.67 10.02 2.34
CA HIS A 91 0.79 10.67 1.36
C HIS A 91 1.39 12.00 0.98
N PHE A 92 1.60 12.20 -0.31
CA PHE A 92 2.17 13.42 -0.87
C PHE A 92 1.48 13.74 -2.18
N VAL A 93 1.37 15.03 -2.48
CA VAL A 93 0.95 15.52 -3.79
C VAL A 93 2.20 15.63 -4.66
N VAL A 94 2.12 15.27 -5.93
CA VAL A 94 3.23 15.47 -6.87
C VAL A 94 2.89 16.67 -7.72
N ASP A 95 3.74 17.71 -7.70
CA ASP A 95 3.69 18.79 -8.69
C ASP A 95 4.39 18.31 -9.97
N PRO A 96 3.67 18.07 -11.08
CA PRO A 96 4.29 17.59 -12.31
C PRO A 96 5.17 18.64 -13.01
N VAL A 97 5.05 19.92 -12.64
CA VAL A 97 5.74 21.03 -13.30
C VAL A 97 6.98 21.48 -12.51
N GLY A 98 7.19 20.99 -11.28
CA GLY A 98 8.42 21.25 -10.51
C GLY A 98 8.63 22.73 -10.20
N ASN A 99 7.55 23.51 -9.99
CA ASN A 99 7.69 24.91 -9.60
C ASN A 99 7.93 25.08 -8.10
N GLN A 100 7.81 24.01 -7.32
CA GLN A 100 8.17 23.97 -5.92
C GLN A 100 9.11 22.78 -5.68
N LEU A 101 10.32 23.09 -5.21
CA LEU A 101 11.21 22.09 -4.62
C LEU A 101 10.51 21.56 -3.36
N MET A 102 10.05 20.31 -3.41
CA MET A 102 9.66 19.57 -2.21
C MET A 102 10.90 19.06 -1.49
#